data_AF-C5CEL4-F1
#
_entry.id   AF-C5CEL4-F1
#
_cell.length_a   1.000
_cell.length_b   1.000
_cell.length_c   1.000
_cell.angle_alpha   90.00
_cell.angle_beta   90.00
_cell.angle_gamma   90.00
#
_symmetry.space_group_name_H-M   'P 1'
#
loop_
_entity.id
_entity.type
_entity.pdbx_description
1 polymer ?
#
loop_
_entity_poly.entity_id
_entity_poly.type
_entity_poly.pdbx_seq_one_letter_code
_entity_poly.pdbx_strand_id
1 'polypeptide(L)'
;MINGHVDAGKLVKIMLSWVGTPFGAFVFGFVLYIILSYPFRLIKNVKTQDLTIKVATWIFGAYASYSLGANNVANVTGALVGRLLNIQLLALIGGLSIAFGILTFSRRVMLTVGKSIVELDYFSSLVVVLGSALTVWIYALIGVPVSSSQAIVGAVIGAGFARGTRIGNTKMVMRVVYGWVGTPIISGLMCVTMLGIISVFL
;
A
#
# COMPACT_ATOMS: atom_id res chain seq x y z
N MET A 1 -25.21 -9.48 -17.75
CA MET A 1 -25.61 -9.98 -16.41
C MET A 1 -24.37 -10.50 -15.72
N ILE A 2 -24.11 -10.10 -14.47
CA ILE A 2 -23.02 -10.71 -13.68
C ILE A 2 -23.50 -12.14 -13.40
N ASN A 3 -22.83 -13.14 -13.94
CA ASN A 3 -23.12 -14.54 -13.58
C ASN A 3 -22.98 -14.64 -12.06
N GLY A 4 -24.03 -15.10 -11.36
CA GLY A 4 -24.13 -15.12 -9.90
C GLY A 4 -23.16 -16.09 -9.20
N HIS A 5 -22.08 -16.49 -9.86
CA HIS A 5 -21.09 -17.41 -9.33
C HIS A 5 -19.88 -16.63 -8.83
N VAL A 6 -19.65 -16.73 -7.54
CA VAL A 6 -18.44 -16.24 -6.90
C VAL A 6 -17.29 -17.18 -7.24
N ASP A 7 -16.23 -16.66 -7.87
CA ASP A 7 -15.02 -17.42 -8.15
C ASP A 7 -14.20 -17.59 -6.85
N ALA A 8 -14.45 -18.71 -6.18
CA ALA A 8 -13.83 -19.04 -4.90
C ALA A 8 -12.30 -19.10 -4.99
N GLY A 9 -11.73 -19.55 -6.13
CA GLY A 9 -10.28 -19.63 -6.32
C GLY A 9 -9.63 -18.25 -6.33
N LYS A 10 -10.23 -17.28 -7.05
CA LYS A 10 -9.76 -15.89 -7.04
C LYS A 10 -9.91 -15.23 -5.67
N LEU A 11 -11.03 -15.48 -4.97
CA LEU A 11 -11.23 -14.98 -3.62
C LEU A 11 -10.17 -15.50 -2.64
N VAL A 12 -9.90 -16.81 -2.66
CA VAL A 12 -8.85 -17.40 -1.81
C VAL A 12 -7.49 -16.77 -2.10
N LYS A 13 -7.15 -16.54 -3.38
CA LYS A 13 -5.90 -15.85 -3.75
C LYS A 13 -5.80 -14.43 -3.17
N ILE A 14 -6.92 -13.70 -3.14
CA ILE A 14 -7.00 -12.36 -2.53
C ILE A 14 -6.89 -12.45 -1.00
N MET A 15 -7.59 -13.39 -0.36
CA MET A 15 -7.53 -13.54 1.10
C MET A 15 -6.12 -13.96 1.56
N LEU A 16 -5.44 -14.83 0.81
CA LEU A 16 -4.05 -15.19 1.08
C LEU A 16 -3.11 -13.99 0.94
N SER A 17 -3.36 -13.12 -0.05
CA SER A 17 -2.55 -11.91 -0.22
C SER A 17 -2.71 -10.94 0.94
N TRP A 18 -3.83 -10.94 1.66
CA TRP A 18 -4.02 -10.08 2.86
C TRP A 18 -3.10 -10.47 4.02
N VAL A 19 -2.73 -11.74 4.12
CA VAL A 19 -1.73 -12.21 5.10
C VAL A 19 -0.32 -12.12 4.53
N GLY A 20 -0.17 -12.46 3.24
CA GLY A 20 1.13 -12.45 2.56
C GLY A 20 1.72 -11.05 2.37
N THR A 21 0.89 -10.02 2.23
CA THR A 21 1.34 -8.63 2.03
C THR A 21 2.09 -8.05 3.24
N PRO A 22 1.52 -8.02 4.46
CA PRO A 22 2.23 -7.49 5.62
C PRO A 22 3.47 -8.33 5.95
N PHE A 23 3.43 -9.64 5.75
CA PHE A 23 4.58 -10.52 5.97
C PHE A 23 5.71 -10.27 4.94
N GLY A 24 5.37 -10.23 3.66
CA GLY A 24 6.35 -9.91 2.60
C GLY A 24 6.99 -8.55 2.82
N ALA A 25 6.19 -7.54 3.18
CA ALA A 25 6.70 -6.21 3.47
C ALA A 25 7.55 -6.16 4.74
N PHE A 26 7.24 -6.95 5.77
CA PHE A 26 8.10 -7.14 6.93
C PHE A 26 9.47 -7.66 6.52
N VAL A 27 9.51 -8.73 5.71
CA VAL A 27 10.77 -9.33 5.25
C VAL A 27 11.56 -8.32 4.42
N PHE A 28 10.93 -7.64 3.46
CA PHE A 28 11.61 -6.61 2.67
C PHE A 28 12.11 -5.45 3.52
N GLY A 29 11.30 -4.92 4.44
CA GLY A 29 11.70 -3.85 5.34
C GLY A 29 12.90 -4.25 6.21
N PHE A 30 12.90 -5.47 6.74
CA PHE A 30 13.99 -6.01 7.56
C PHE A 30 15.28 -6.18 6.74
N VAL A 31 15.20 -6.89 5.62
CA VAL A 31 16.36 -7.22 4.76
C VAL A 31 16.96 -5.95 4.14
N LEU A 32 16.12 -5.06 3.60
CA LEU A 32 16.60 -3.81 3.04
C LEU A 32 17.24 -2.91 4.08
N TYR A 33 16.74 -2.91 5.32
CA TYR A 33 17.39 -2.14 6.40
C TYR A 33 18.83 -2.63 6.60
N ILE A 34 19.04 -3.94 6.69
CA ILE A 34 20.38 -4.52 6.84
C ILE A 34 21.27 -4.14 5.65
N ILE A 35 20.77 -4.35 4.42
CA ILE A 35 21.55 -4.12 3.19
C ILE A 35 21.89 -2.64 3.01
N LEU A 36 20.93 -1.75 3.18
CA LEU A 36 21.10 -0.32 2.92
C LEU A 36 21.77 0.42 4.08
N SER A 37 21.62 -0.07 5.32
CA SER A 37 22.23 0.60 6.48
C SER A 37 23.75 0.49 6.48
N TYR A 38 24.30 -0.62 5.96
CA TYR A 38 25.75 -0.80 5.85
C TYR A 38 26.44 0.30 5.02
N PRO A 39 26.13 0.50 3.72
CA PRO A 39 26.77 1.55 2.93
C PRO A 39 26.41 2.96 3.43
N PHE A 40 25.21 3.16 3.95
CA PHE A 40 24.79 4.46 4.48
C PHE A 40 25.62 4.89 5.69
N ARG A 41 25.98 3.96 6.59
CA ARG A 41 26.85 4.23 7.75
C ARG A 41 28.30 4.51 7.37
N LEU A 42 28.74 4.11 6.18
CA LEU A 42 30.09 4.43 5.68
C LEU A 42 30.22 5.90 5.27
N ILE A 43 29.11 6.59 5.02
CA ILE A 43 29.09 8.02 4.67
C ILE A 43 29.30 8.84 5.94
N LYS A 44 30.54 9.25 6.21
CA LYS A 44 30.88 10.04 7.41
C LYS A 44 30.52 11.53 7.30
N ASN A 45 30.35 12.04 6.08
CA ASN A 45 30.05 13.45 5.86
C ASN A 45 28.54 13.70 5.96
N VAL A 46 28.13 14.47 6.98
CA VAL A 46 26.72 14.81 7.25
C VAL A 46 26.04 15.47 6.05
N LYS A 47 26.74 16.34 5.30
CA LYS A 47 26.18 17.00 4.11
C LYS A 47 25.87 15.99 3.01
N THR A 48 26.76 15.03 2.79
CA THR A 48 26.57 13.96 1.82
C THR A 48 25.44 13.03 2.26
N GLN A 49 25.37 12.70 3.55
CA GLN A 49 24.31 11.87 4.11
C GLN A 49 22.92 12.48 3.94
N ASP A 50 22.77 13.78 4.21
CA ASP A 50 21.53 14.54 3.98
C ASP A 50 21.16 14.60 2.50
N LEU A 51 22.13 14.84 1.61
CA LEU A 51 21.91 14.80 0.17
C LEU A 51 21.46 13.41 -0.30
N THR A 52 22.07 12.34 0.20
CA THR A 52 21.68 10.96 -0.09
C THR A 52 20.25 10.70 0.33
N ILE A 53 19.84 11.11 1.54
CA ILE A 53 18.45 10.97 2.00
C ILE A 53 17.50 11.72 1.07
N LYS A 54 17.81 12.97 0.71
CA LYS A 54 16.96 13.80 -0.16
C LYS A 54 16.79 13.16 -1.53
N VAL A 55 17.88 12.75 -2.18
CA VAL A 55 17.85 12.10 -3.49
C VAL A 55 17.10 10.78 -3.43
N ALA A 56 17.38 9.95 -2.42
CA ALA A 56 16.67 8.69 -2.20
C ALA A 56 15.17 8.90 -1.96
N THR A 57 14.76 9.98 -1.30
CA THR A 57 13.35 10.33 -1.10
C THR A 57 12.64 10.53 -2.43
N TRP A 58 13.24 11.26 -3.37
CA TRP A 58 12.67 11.45 -4.70
C TRP A 58 12.58 10.14 -5.48
N ILE A 59 13.65 9.34 -5.48
CA ILE A 59 13.71 8.08 -6.25
C ILE A 59 12.74 7.04 -5.67
N PHE A 60 12.83 6.77 -4.36
CA PHE A 60 11.98 5.76 -3.71
C PHE A 60 10.53 6.22 -3.61
N GLY A 61 10.28 7.53 -3.42
CA GLY A 61 8.94 8.09 -3.46
C GLY A 61 8.28 7.97 -4.82
N ALA A 62 9.03 8.23 -5.91
CA ALA A 62 8.54 8.02 -7.27
C ALA A 62 8.23 6.54 -7.54
N TYR A 63 9.14 5.64 -7.15
CA TYR A 63 8.94 4.19 -7.29
C TYR A 63 7.73 3.68 -6.48
N ALA A 64 7.57 4.14 -5.24
CA ALA A 64 6.43 3.81 -4.40
C ALA A 64 5.11 4.31 -5.00
N SER A 65 5.11 5.52 -5.57
CA SER A 65 3.93 6.09 -6.24
C SER A 65 3.57 5.32 -7.50
N TYR A 66 4.57 4.89 -8.29
CA TYR A 66 4.38 4.02 -9.44
C TYR A 66 3.77 2.66 -9.05
N SER A 67 4.36 2.01 -8.05
CA SER A 67 3.88 0.72 -7.53
C SER A 67 2.43 0.81 -7.02
N LEU A 68 2.12 1.88 -6.28
CA LEU A 68 0.77 2.17 -5.80
C LEU A 68 -0.22 2.35 -6.96
N GLY A 69 0.17 3.09 -8.00
CA GLY A 69 -0.65 3.29 -9.20
C GLY A 69 -0.96 1.98 -9.93
N ALA A 70 0.07 1.14 -10.13
CA ALA A 70 -0.06 -0.17 -10.78
C ALA A 70 -1.05 -1.10 -10.05
N ASN A 71 -1.04 -1.08 -8.71
CA ASN A 71 -1.95 -1.89 -7.90
C ASN A 71 -3.36 -1.29 -7.78
N ASN A 72 -3.49 0.02 -7.61
CA ASN A 72 -4.75 0.65 -7.20
C ASN A 72 -5.68 1.00 -8.36
N VAL A 73 -5.17 1.20 -9.58
CA VAL A 73 -6.03 1.57 -10.73
C VAL A 73 -7.09 0.51 -11.00
N ALA A 74 -6.73 -0.77 -10.84
CA ALA A 74 -7.63 -1.91 -11.00
C ALA A 74 -8.77 -1.92 -9.98
N ASN A 75 -8.57 -1.39 -8.77
CA ASN A 75 -9.62 -1.32 -7.74
C ASN A 75 -10.73 -0.34 -8.12
N VAL A 76 -10.43 0.65 -8.97
CA VAL A 76 -11.40 1.67 -9.40
C VAL A 76 -12.05 1.27 -10.72
N THR A 77 -11.25 0.80 -11.68
CA THR A 77 -11.72 0.59 -13.06
C THR A 77 -11.90 -0.88 -13.44
N GLY A 78 -11.47 -1.82 -12.59
CA GLY A 78 -11.51 -3.26 -12.88
C GLY A 78 -12.92 -3.80 -13.13
N ALA A 79 -13.93 -3.31 -12.41
CA ALA A 79 -15.32 -3.73 -12.60
C ALA A 79 -15.93 -3.28 -13.95
N LEU A 80 -15.26 -2.37 -14.67
CA LEU A 80 -15.69 -1.82 -15.96
C LEU A 80 -15.03 -2.54 -17.15
N VAL A 81 -14.02 -3.37 -16.90
CA VAL A 81 -13.30 -4.13 -17.94
C VAL A 81 -14.27 -5.09 -18.65
N GLY A 82 -14.20 -5.14 -19.98
CA GLY A 82 -15.02 -6.03 -20.80
C GLY A 82 -16.46 -5.56 -21.05
N ARG A 83 -16.79 -4.32 -20.67
CA ARG A 83 -18.11 -3.71 -20.96
C ARG A 83 -18.05 -2.72 -22.12
N LEU A 84 -17.57 -1.50 -21.85
CA LEU A 84 -17.74 -0.35 -22.74
C LEU A 84 -16.44 0.28 -23.23
N LEU A 85 -15.32 0.11 -22.51
CA LEU A 85 -14.06 0.80 -22.78
C LEU A 85 -12.88 -0.17 -22.81
N ASN A 86 -11.86 0.16 -23.62
CA ASN A 86 -10.59 -0.54 -23.65
C ASN A 86 -9.82 -0.30 -22.32
N ILE A 87 -9.06 -1.31 -21.88
CA ILE A 87 -8.23 -1.33 -20.67
C ILE A 87 -7.28 -0.12 -20.61
N GLN A 88 -6.67 0.28 -21.74
CA GLN A 88 -5.75 1.42 -21.77
C GLN A 88 -6.45 2.74 -21.41
N LEU A 89 -7.68 2.94 -21.91
CA LEU A 89 -8.46 4.13 -21.61
C LEU A 89 -8.96 4.13 -20.16
N LEU A 90 -9.37 2.96 -19.66
CA LEU A 90 -9.71 2.77 -18.24
C LEU A 90 -8.51 3.07 -17.33
N ALA A 91 -7.31 2.61 -17.69
CA ALA A 91 -6.09 2.91 -16.95
C ALA A 91 -5.76 4.41 -16.97
N LEU A 92 -5.93 5.08 -18.11
CA LEU A 92 -5.72 6.52 -18.24
C LEU A 92 -6.70 7.32 -17.37
N ILE A 93 -8.00 7.03 -17.46
CA ILE A 93 -9.03 7.71 -16.67
C ILE A 93 -8.80 7.49 -15.18
N GLY A 94 -8.62 6.23 -14.76
CA GLY A 94 -8.38 5.89 -13.36
C GLY A 94 -7.09 6.53 -12.83
N GLY A 95 -6.02 6.52 -13.62
CA GLY A 95 -4.73 7.14 -13.27
C GLY A 95 -4.84 8.65 -13.07
N LEU A 96 -5.49 9.36 -14.00
CA LEU A 96 -5.72 10.81 -13.89
C LEU A 96 -6.61 11.16 -12.70
N SER A 97 -7.66 10.38 -12.44
CA SER A 97 -8.51 10.57 -11.26
C SER A 97 -7.74 10.38 -9.95
N ILE A 98 -6.87 9.35 -9.86
CA ILE A 98 -6.01 9.12 -8.70
C ILE A 98 -5.04 10.30 -8.53
N ALA A 99 -4.38 10.75 -9.61
CA ALA A 99 -3.46 11.88 -9.57
C ALA A 99 -4.15 13.17 -9.06
N PHE A 100 -5.36 13.45 -9.55
CA PHE A 100 -6.16 14.59 -9.09
C PHE A 100 -6.53 14.49 -7.61
N GLY A 101 -6.93 13.30 -7.14
CA GLY A 101 -7.22 13.04 -5.72
C GLY A 101 -5.99 13.24 -4.82
N ILE A 102 -4.80 12.87 -5.30
CA ILE A 102 -3.54 13.10 -4.58
C ILE A 102 -3.31 14.60 -4.39
N LEU A 103 -3.49 15.41 -5.43
CA LEU A 103 -3.24 16.87 -5.37
C LEU A 103 -4.24 17.61 -4.46
N THR A 104 -5.46 17.08 -4.31
CA THR A 104 -6.55 17.77 -3.62
C THR A 104 -6.73 17.33 -2.17
N PHE A 105 -6.61 16.04 -1.85
CA PHE A 105 -7.04 15.49 -0.55
C PHE A 105 -5.97 14.69 0.22
N SER A 106 -4.78 14.44 -0.33
CA SER A 106 -3.78 13.56 0.31
C SER A 106 -3.18 14.11 1.61
N ARG A 107 -3.17 15.44 1.81
CA ARG A 107 -2.44 16.12 2.90
C ARG A 107 -2.76 15.56 4.28
N ARG A 108 -4.03 15.33 4.61
CA ARG A 108 -4.44 14.83 5.94
C ARG A 108 -3.92 13.41 6.18
N VAL A 109 -4.02 12.55 5.17
CA VAL A 109 -3.56 11.15 5.26
C VAL A 109 -2.04 11.09 5.39
N MET A 110 -1.30 11.92 4.64
CA MET A 110 0.17 12.00 4.76
C MET A 110 0.60 12.37 6.18
N LEU A 111 -0.09 13.30 6.83
CA LEU A 111 0.19 13.70 8.22
C LEU A 111 -0.14 12.59 9.23
N THR A 112 -1.21 11.82 9.01
CA THR A 112 -1.57 10.70 9.88
C THR A 112 -0.59 9.54 9.76
N VAL A 113 -0.22 9.17 8.53
CA VAL A 113 0.75 8.10 8.27
C VAL A 113 2.13 8.49 8.78
N GLY A 114 2.54 9.76 8.63
CA GLY A 114 3.85 10.25 9.06
C GLY A 114 4.06 10.32 10.58
N LYS A 115 3.01 10.28 11.40
CA LYS A 115 3.10 10.28 12.88
C LYS A 115 3.13 8.85 13.46
N SER A 116 3.97 8.01 12.87
CA SER A 116 3.88 6.54 12.79
C SER A 116 3.87 5.73 14.10
N ILE A 117 3.36 4.50 13.94
CA ILE A 117 3.31 3.33 14.84
C ILE A 117 4.63 3.01 15.58
N VAL A 118 5.77 3.31 14.96
CA VAL A 118 7.13 3.17 15.50
C VAL A 118 7.87 4.47 15.17
N GLU A 119 8.66 4.98 16.11
CA GLU A 119 9.51 6.15 15.88
C GLU A 119 10.66 5.79 14.91
N LEU A 120 10.54 6.27 13.67
CA LEU A 120 11.53 6.04 12.62
C LEU A 120 12.29 7.34 12.33
N ASP A 121 13.61 7.22 12.20
CA ASP A 121 14.43 8.27 11.62
C ASP A 121 14.26 8.33 10.09
N TYR A 122 14.79 9.38 9.47
CA TYR A 122 14.64 9.62 8.02
C TYR A 122 15.14 8.45 7.17
N PHE A 123 16.27 7.84 7.53
CA PHE A 123 16.82 6.71 6.79
C PHE A 123 15.89 5.48 6.88
N SER A 124 15.44 5.13 8.09
CA SER A 124 14.51 4.00 8.26
C SER A 124 13.19 4.23 7.52
N SER A 125 12.70 5.48 7.46
CA SER A 125 11.51 5.84 6.70
C SER A 125 11.68 5.57 5.19
N LEU A 126 12.86 5.83 4.63
CA LEU A 126 13.17 5.51 3.22
C LEU A 126 13.14 4.01 2.95
N VAL A 127 13.72 3.22 3.86
CA VAL A 127 13.71 1.75 3.79
C VAL A 127 12.28 1.22 3.83
N VAL A 128 11.43 1.76 4.69
CA VAL A 128 10.00 1.40 4.79
C VAL A 128 9.26 1.70 3.49
N VAL A 129 9.45 2.89 2.92
CA VAL A 129 8.85 3.29 1.65
C VAL A 129 9.27 2.31 0.54
N LEU A 130 10.56 1.99 0.45
CA LEU A 130 11.06 1.06 -0.56
C LEU A 130 10.55 -0.38 -0.35
N GLY A 131 10.58 -0.90 0.89
CA GLY A 131 10.14 -2.25 1.20
C GLY A 131 8.64 -2.46 0.96
N SER A 132 7.82 -1.47 1.33
CA SER A 132 6.39 -1.49 1.03
C SER A 132 6.11 -1.39 -0.48
N ALA A 133 6.85 -0.54 -1.21
CA ALA A 133 6.73 -0.37 -2.65
C ALA A 133 7.09 -1.64 -3.43
N LEU A 134 8.20 -2.31 -3.08
CA LEU A 134 8.60 -3.59 -3.69
C LEU A 134 7.54 -4.66 -3.47
N THR A 135 7.00 -4.75 -2.26
CA THR A 135 5.95 -5.73 -1.94
C THR A 135 4.73 -5.52 -2.84
N VAL A 136 4.21 -4.29 -2.88
CA VAL A 136 3.04 -3.95 -3.69
C VAL A 136 3.32 -4.17 -5.19
N TRP A 137 4.54 -3.86 -5.64
CA TRP A 137 4.92 -4.00 -7.05
C TRP A 137 4.97 -5.47 -7.47
N ILE A 138 5.55 -6.34 -6.65
CA ILE A 138 5.57 -7.79 -6.90
C ILE A 138 4.15 -8.35 -7.02
N TYR A 139 3.25 -7.94 -6.13
CA TYR A 139 1.85 -8.36 -6.21
C TYR A 139 1.13 -7.83 -7.45
N ALA A 140 1.44 -6.60 -7.87
CA ALA A 140 0.96 -6.05 -9.13
C ALA A 140 1.46 -6.85 -10.35
N LEU A 141 2.73 -7.30 -10.35
CA LEU A 141 3.27 -8.13 -11.43
C LEU A 141 2.56 -9.48 -11.57
N ILE A 142 2.17 -10.10 -10.46
CA ILE A 142 1.43 -11.38 -10.45
C ILE A 142 -0.10 -11.20 -10.57
N GLY A 143 -0.55 -9.96 -10.77
CA GLY A 143 -1.95 -9.62 -11.02
C GLY A 143 -2.88 -9.84 -9.83
N VAL A 144 -2.39 -9.69 -8.60
CA VAL A 144 -3.20 -9.83 -7.38
C VAL A 144 -3.30 -8.48 -6.68
N PRO A 145 -4.51 -7.92 -6.52
CA PRO A 145 -4.66 -6.66 -5.80
C PRO A 145 -4.35 -6.86 -4.31
N VAL A 146 -3.55 -5.96 -3.76
CA VAL A 146 -3.14 -5.97 -2.35
C VAL A 146 -3.34 -4.62 -1.67
N SER A 147 -3.27 -4.60 -0.34
CA SER A 147 -3.39 -3.38 0.46
C SER A 147 -2.02 -2.73 0.70
N SER A 148 -1.83 -1.52 0.16
CA SER A 148 -0.62 -0.73 0.41
C SER A 148 -0.51 -0.29 1.87
N SER A 149 -1.63 -0.11 2.57
CA SER A 149 -1.62 0.17 4.01
C SER A 149 -1.06 -1.00 4.81
N GLN A 150 -1.39 -2.25 4.43
CA GLN A 150 -0.79 -3.44 5.03
C GLN A 150 0.71 -3.54 4.75
N ALA A 151 1.11 -3.25 3.51
CA ALA A 151 2.52 -3.26 3.12
C ALA A 151 3.35 -2.24 3.92
N ILE A 152 2.88 -1.00 4.07
CA ILE A 152 3.58 0.02 4.88
C ILE A 152 3.73 -0.45 6.33
N VAL A 153 2.66 -0.95 6.95
CA VAL A 153 2.70 -1.40 8.35
C VAL A 153 3.67 -2.57 8.54
N GLY A 154 3.63 -3.56 7.64
CA GLY A 154 4.59 -4.67 7.64
C GLY A 154 6.04 -4.18 7.54
N ALA A 155 6.32 -3.30 6.58
CA ALA A 155 7.65 -2.73 6.38
C ALA A 155 8.14 -1.90 7.57
N VAL A 156 7.26 -1.10 8.20
CA VAL A 156 7.56 -0.34 9.44
C VAL A 156 8.01 -1.28 10.55
N ILE A 157 7.26 -2.36 10.79
CA ILE A 157 7.59 -3.34 11.83
C ILE A 157 8.90 -4.05 11.48
N GLY A 158 9.09 -4.48 10.23
CA GLY A 158 10.32 -5.16 9.77
C GLY A 158 11.58 -4.31 9.92
N ALA A 159 11.54 -3.07 9.44
CA ALA A 159 12.66 -2.13 9.58
C ALA A 159 12.92 -1.77 11.05
N GLY A 160 11.86 -1.59 11.85
CA GLY A 160 11.99 -1.35 13.29
C GLY A 160 12.68 -2.50 14.02
N PHE A 161 12.31 -3.75 13.70
CA PHE A 161 12.96 -4.95 14.24
C PHE A 161 14.44 -5.03 13.85
N ALA A 162 14.77 -4.78 12.57
CA ALA A 162 16.16 -4.80 12.10
C ALA A 162 17.03 -3.72 12.76
N ARG A 163 16.43 -2.57 13.10
CA ARG A 163 17.08 -1.49 13.86
C ARG A 163 17.25 -1.82 15.35
N GLY A 164 16.51 -2.80 15.88
CA GLY A 164 16.44 -3.09 17.32
C GLY A 164 15.46 -2.20 18.09
N THR A 165 14.56 -1.48 17.39
CA THR A 165 13.52 -0.65 17.99
C THR A 165 12.29 -1.49 18.35
N ARG A 166 11.76 -1.31 19.56
CA ARG A 166 10.51 -1.97 19.98
C ARG A 166 9.29 -1.23 19.42
N ILE A 167 8.19 -1.97 19.22
CA ILE A 167 6.91 -1.38 18.80
C ILE A 167 6.47 -0.38 19.88
N GLY A 168 6.40 0.90 19.52
CA GLY A 168 6.08 1.97 20.46
C GLY A 168 4.59 2.05 20.83
N ASN A 169 3.70 1.57 19.95
CA ASN A 169 2.25 1.65 20.19
C ASN A 169 1.47 0.44 19.66
N THR A 170 1.50 -0.66 20.43
CA THR A 170 0.75 -1.89 20.11
C THR A 170 -0.75 -1.64 19.96
N LYS A 171 -1.33 -0.68 20.70
CA LYS A 171 -2.75 -0.30 20.56
C LYS A 171 -3.04 0.27 19.16
N MET A 172 -2.14 1.08 18.61
CA MET A 172 -2.27 1.61 17.25
C MET A 172 -2.16 0.48 16.21
N VAL A 173 -1.21 -0.45 16.37
CA VAL A 173 -1.10 -1.63 15.50
C VAL A 173 -2.41 -2.40 15.48
N MET A 174 -2.97 -2.70 16.67
CA MET A 174 -4.23 -3.45 16.77
C MET A 174 -5.41 -2.72 16.13
N ARG A 175 -5.52 -1.39 16.29
CA ARG A 175 -6.56 -0.60 15.60
C ARG A 175 -6.47 -0.72 14.08
N VAL A 176 -5.25 -0.72 13.54
CA VAL A 176 -5.04 -0.88 12.10
C VAL A 176 -5.45 -2.28 11.64
N VAL A 177 -5.10 -3.33 12.40
CA VAL A 177 -5.52 -4.71 12.12
C VAL A 177 -7.05 -4.85 12.16
N TYR A 178 -7.73 -4.26 13.17
CA TYR A 178 -9.19 -4.23 13.22
C TYR A 178 -9.79 -3.49 12.02
N GLY A 179 -9.16 -2.40 11.58
CA GLY A 179 -9.53 -1.69 10.37
C GLY A 179 -9.50 -2.58 9.13
N TRP A 180 -8.51 -3.47 8.99
CA TRP A 180 -8.39 -4.37 7.83
C TRP A 180 -9.51 -5.42 7.75
N VAL A 181 -10.05 -5.84 8.90
CA VAL A 181 -11.19 -6.76 8.95
C VAL A 181 -12.51 -6.02 8.81
N GLY A 182 -12.61 -4.81 9.39
CA GLY A 182 -13.84 -4.01 9.37
C GLY A 182 -14.15 -3.41 7.99
N THR A 183 -13.15 -2.95 7.24
CA THR A 183 -13.39 -2.24 5.97
C THR A 183 -14.08 -3.09 4.88
N PRO A 184 -13.74 -4.38 4.65
CA PRO A 184 -14.44 -5.19 3.66
C PRO A 184 -15.90 -5.46 4.06
N ILE A 185 -16.18 -5.67 5.35
CA ILE A 185 -17.53 -5.93 5.87
C ILE A 185 -18.42 -4.70 5.65
N ILE A 186 -17.93 -3.52 6.04
CA ILE A 186 -18.67 -2.26 5.86
C ILE A 186 -18.90 -1.98 4.38
N SER A 187 -17.88 -2.17 3.54
CA SER A 187 -17.99 -1.99 2.08
C SER A 187 -19.04 -2.93 1.47
N GLY A 188 -19.03 -4.21 1.86
CA GLY A 188 -20.01 -5.20 1.41
C GLY A 188 -21.44 -4.85 1.81
N LEU A 189 -21.64 -4.46 3.09
CA LEU A 189 -22.94 -4.02 3.58
C LEU A 189 -23.45 -2.79 2.82
N MET A 190 -22.59 -1.78 2.60
CA MET A 190 -22.95 -0.59 1.82
C MET A 190 -23.30 -0.94 0.37
N CYS A 191 -22.59 -1.88 -0.25
CA CYS A 191 -22.90 -2.32 -1.61
C CYS A 191 -24.29 -2.98 -1.68
N VAL A 192 -24.60 -3.88 -0.75
CA VAL A 192 -25.91 -4.54 -0.69
C VAL A 192 -27.05 -3.55 -0.46
N THR A 193 -26.87 -2.59 0.45
CA THR A 193 -27.92 -1.58 0.70
C THR A 193 -28.15 -0.69 -0.52
N MET A 194 -27.09 -0.25 -1.20
CA MET A 194 -27.22 0.54 -2.42
C MET A 194 -27.92 -0.23 -3.54
N LEU A 195 -27.58 -1.51 -3.74
CA LEU A 195 -28.25 -2.35 -4.73
C LEU A 195 -29.73 -2.58 -4.39
N GLY A 196 -30.04 -2.81 -3.11
CA GLY A 196 -31.42 -2.92 -2.63
C GLY A 196 -32.24 -1.67 -2.96
N ILE A 197 -31.69 -0.47 -2.72
CA ILE A 197 -32.35 0.79 -3.07
C ILE A 197 -32.57 0.90 -4.57
N ILE A 198 -31.57 0.64 -5.40
CA ILE A 198 -31.69 0.73 -6.87
C ILE A 198 -32.73 -0.27 -7.40
N SER A 199 -32.80 -1.47 -6.83
CA SER A 199 -33.77 -2.49 -7.24
C SER A 199 -35.23 -2.13 -6.98
N VAL A 200 -35.51 -1.15 -6.12
CA VAL A 200 -36.87 -0.62 -5.92
C VAL A 200 -37.32 0.26 -7.09
N PHE A 201 -36.38 0.83 -7.84
CA PHE A 201 -36.65 1.77 -8.95
C PHE A 201 -36.54 1.13 -10.34
N LEU A 202 -36.11 -0.13 -10.43
CA LEU A 202 -36.02 -0.92 -11.67
C LEU A 202 -37.15 -1.94 -11.73
#